data_AF-A0A6M3LM69-F1
#
_entry.id   AF-A0A6M3LM69-F1
#
_cell.length_a   1.000
_cell.length_b   1.000
_cell.length_c   1.000
_cell.angle_alpha   90.00
_cell.angle_beta   90.00
_cell.angle_gamma   90.00
#
_symmetry.space_group_name_H-M   'P 1'
#
loop_
_entity.id
_entity.type
_entity.pdbx_description
1 polymer ?
#
loop_
_entity_poly.entity_id
_entity_poly.type
_entity_poly.pdbx_seq_one_letter_code
_entity_poly.pdbx_strand_id
1 'polypeptide(L)'
;MSGGDVNDLVKWEGIREITVSSREDLPKVKPALFGSTAIIKVLKARGDFKALFDISEWQAILKRQAGRFVSEMEKAQGRRTDLELGSNMIPSSSTYRDLGFTKLDARRWYLHYIIPEKDFKAYRDKRLEELKPLAQHDLLEIGKKTEREMKQRDADERNPVLDERILVGRFQDLGSQIADGSVHLILTDPPYEWKEGMELDDLAQFASEKLMVGGAFLCYIGQTQLPYAMDAFRRYLRYWWTIACLHSGAANLMQRYGVRATWKPILMFVKETRHNTDRIFLDRVSGGEEKEDDPSEKGVEWKQAVGEAEYLIEKLCPEDGLVVDPCLGSGTVAVAAETLRRRWIGIEVDRSTAEAANRRISR
;
A
#
# COMPACT_ATOMS: atom_id res chain seq x y z
N MET A 1 0.71 27.90 43.74
CA MET A 1 1.35 28.00 42.41
C MET A 1 2.64 28.78 42.58
N SER A 2 3.78 28.28 42.06
CA SER A 2 5.05 29.00 42.13
C SER A 2 5.07 30.18 41.14
N GLY A 3 5.95 31.16 41.31
CA GLY A 3 6.07 32.29 40.38
C GLY A 3 6.45 31.87 38.95
N GLY A 4 7.15 30.73 38.78
CA GLY A 4 7.47 30.17 37.46
C GLY A 4 6.24 29.62 36.73
N ASP A 5 5.32 29.01 37.47
CA ASP A 5 4.11 28.41 36.90
C ASP A 5 3.14 29.42 36.30
N VAL A 6 3.01 30.58 36.95
CA VAL A 6 2.14 31.68 36.48
C VAL A 6 2.68 32.23 35.16
N ASN A 7 4.00 32.38 35.05
CA ASN A 7 4.64 32.86 33.83
C ASN A 7 4.43 31.91 32.64
N ASP A 8 4.49 30.59 32.87
CA ASP A 8 4.28 29.63 31.79
C ASP A 8 2.82 29.52 31.34
N LEU A 9 1.85 29.73 32.24
CA LEU A 9 0.43 29.84 31.86
C LEU A 9 0.14 31.12 31.07
N VAL A 10 0.75 32.25 31.44
CA VAL A 10 0.63 33.50 30.65
C VAL A 10 1.21 33.32 29.24
N LYS A 11 2.35 32.60 29.12
CA LYS A 11 2.89 32.24 27.80
C LYS A 11 1.94 31.32 27.02
N TRP A 12 1.25 30.39 27.69
CA TRP A 12 0.29 29.51 27.03
C TRP A 12 -0.84 30.31 26.39
N GLU A 13 -1.48 31.21 27.13
CA GLU A 13 -2.58 32.02 26.60
C GLU A 13 -2.12 32.83 25.38
N GLY A 14 -0.95 33.48 25.44
CA GLY A 14 -0.40 34.21 24.30
C GLY A 14 -0.03 33.33 23.10
N ILE A 15 0.42 32.09 23.33
CA ILE A 15 0.74 31.14 22.25
C ILE A 15 -0.53 30.55 21.64
N ARG A 16 -1.56 30.29 22.44
CA ARG A 16 -2.83 29.67 22.01
C ARG A 16 -3.59 30.53 21.00
N GLU A 17 -3.44 31.85 21.07
CA GLU A 17 -4.04 32.80 20.12
C GLU A 17 -3.40 32.71 18.71
N ILE A 18 -2.21 32.12 18.58
CA ILE A 18 -1.52 31.99 17.29
C ILE A 18 -2.34 31.09 16.37
N THR A 19 -2.73 31.66 15.22
CA THR A 19 -3.47 31.02 14.13
C THR A 19 -2.75 31.30 12.81
N VAL A 20 -2.81 30.38 11.85
CA VAL A 20 -2.22 30.58 10.50
C VAL A 20 -3.35 30.91 9.52
N SER A 21 -3.46 32.17 9.13
CA SER A 21 -4.46 32.64 8.16
C SER A 21 -3.88 32.91 6.77
N SER A 22 -2.56 33.11 6.65
CA SER A 22 -1.86 33.37 5.40
C SER A 22 -0.52 32.62 5.29
N ARG A 23 0.10 32.61 4.10
CA ARG A 23 1.44 32.04 3.89
C ARG A 23 2.53 32.77 4.68
N GLU A 24 2.36 34.07 4.88
CA GLU A 24 3.29 34.92 5.65
C GLU A 24 3.32 34.56 7.14
N ASP A 25 2.30 33.86 7.64
CA ASP A 25 2.22 33.41 9.03
C ASP A 25 2.94 32.08 9.29
N LEU A 26 3.31 31.31 8.25
CA LEU A 26 3.98 30.02 8.40
C LEU A 26 5.25 30.06 9.27
N PRO A 27 6.11 31.09 9.20
CA PRO A 27 7.26 31.21 10.09
C PRO A 27 6.91 31.26 11.58
N LYS A 28 5.67 31.65 11.95
CA LYS A 28 5.19 31.72 13.35
C LYS A 28 4.86 30.35 13.94
N VAL A 29 4.59 29.35 13.11
CA VAL A 29 4.17 28.00 13.54
C VAL A 29 5.24 27.31 14.39
N LYS A 30 6.49 27.33 13.92
CA LYS A 30 7.60 26.61 14.57
C LYS A 30 7.96 27.22 15.94
N PRO A 31 8.09 28.54 16.10
CA PRO A 31 8.20 29.19 17.42
C PRO A 31 7.04 28.84 18.36
N ALA A 32 5.79 28.86 17.87
CA ALA A 32 4.61 28.54 18.67
C ALA A 32 4.64 27.09 19.19
N LEU A 33 4.93 26.13 18.32
CA LEU A 33 5.09 24.72 18.69
C LEU A 33 6.24 24.52 19.68
N PHE A 34 7.37 25.20 19.49
CA PHE A 34 8.50 25.14 20.42
C PHE A 34 8.12 25.68 21.81
N GLY A 35 7.49 26.86 21.87
CA GLY A 35 7.05 27.48 23.13
C GLY A 35 6.10 26.59 23.94
N SER A 36 5.16 25.92 23.26
CA SER A 36 4.23 24.98 23.92
C SER A 36 4.90 23.76 24.56
N THR A 37 6.12 23.39 24.14
CA THR A 37 6.84 22.22 24.69
C THR A 37 7.25 22.42 26.16
N ALA A 38 7.61 23.65 26.54
CA ALA A 38 7.93 23.98 27.92
C ALA A 38 6.69 23.84 28.82
N ILE A 39 5.55 24.33 28.36
CA ILE A 39 4.27 24.30 29.08
C ILE A 39 3.79 22.85 29.30
N ILE A 40 3.91 22.00 28.28
CA ILE A 40 3.56 20.57 28.39
C ILE A 40 4.32 19.88 29.53
N LYS A 41 5.60 20.21 29.75
CA LYS A 41 6.38 19.63 30.86
C LYS A 41 5.80 20.02 32.22
N VAL A 42 5.43 21.29 32.39
CA VAL A 42 4.82 21.80 33.63
C VAL A 42 3.47 21.14 33.88
N LEU A 43 2.61 21.06 32.86
CA LEU A 43 1.28 20.46 32.99
C LEU A 43 1.33 18.95 33.28
N LYS A 44 2.30 18.23 32.69
CA LYS A 44 2.54 16.81 33.01
C LYS A 44 2.92 16.61 34.47
N ALA A 45 3.81 17.44 35.01
CA ALA A 45 4.21 17.35 36.41
C ALA A 45 3.04 17.58 37.39
N ARG A 46 2.01 18.32 36.94
CA ARG A 46 0.79 18.65 37.71
C ARG A 46 -0.35 17.65 37.53
N GLY A 47 -0.27 16.76 36.54
CA GLY A 47 -1.39 15.88 36.19
C GLY A 47 -2.61 16.61 35.64
N ASP A 48 -2.44 17.79 35.04
CA ASP A 48 -3.55 18.55 34.45
C ASP A 48 -3.89 18.04 33.04
N PHE A 49 -4.70 16.97 33.00
CA PHE A 49 -5.06 16.30 31.76
C PHE A 49 -5.84 17.19 30.78
N LYS A 50 -6.71 18.07 31.29
CA LYS A 50 -7.52 18.95 30.45
C LYS A 50 -6.63 19.96 29.73
N ALA A 51 -5.72 20.60 30.46
CA ALA A 51 -4.77 21.53 29.84
C ALA A 51 -3.82 20.81 28.86
N LEU A 52 -3.39 19.58 29.17
CA LEU A 52 -2.59 18.77 28.23
C LEU A 52 -3.36 18.43 26.95
N PHE A 53 -4.65 18.09 27.08
CA PHE A 53 -5.52 17.85 25.94
C PHE A 53 -5.65 19.11 25.09
N ASP A 54 -6.02 20.25 25.69
CA ASP A 54 -6.21 21.54 25.00
C ASP A 54 -4.96 21.97 24.22
N ILE A 55 -3.76 21.83 24.82
CA ILE A 55 -2.51 22.14 24.12
C ILE A 55 -2.29 21.19 22.93
N SER A 56 -2.48 19.89 23.13
CA SER A 56 -2.28 18.90 22.07
C SER A 56 -3.26 19.08 20.90
N GLU A 57 -4.49 19.47 21.20
CA GLU A 57 -5.52 19.82 20.22
C GLU A 57 -5.12 21.06 19.43
N TRP A 58 -4.74 22.15 20.12
CA TRP A 58 -4.26 23.37 19.47
C TRP A 58 -3.05 23.10 18.57
N GLN A 59 -2.08 22.31 19.02
CA GLN A 59 -0.92 21.93 18.19
C GLN A 59 -1.36 21.18 16.92
N ALA A 60 -2.35 20.29 17.01
CA ALA A 60 -2.87 19.56 15.87
C ALA A 60 -3.59 20.49 14.88
N ILE A 61 -4.43 21.41 15.38
CA ILE A 61 -5.13 22.41 14.57
C ILE A 61 -4.14 23.33 13.86
N LEU A 62 -3.14 23.85 14.58
CA LEU A 62 -2.13 24.74 14.01
C LEU A 62 -1.36 24.05 12.86
N LYS A 63 -1.03 22.77 13.02
CA LYS A 63 -0.38 21.97 11.97
C LYS A 63 -1.28 21.70 10.78
N ARG A 64 -2.58 21.45 10.99
CA ARG A 64 -3.58 21.31 9.92
C ARG A 64 -3.68 22.59 9.08
N GLN A 65 -3.76 23.75 9.74
CA GLN A 65 -3.80 25.06 9.08
C GLN A 65 -2.52 25.33 8.28
N ALA A 66 -1.36 25.05 8.86
CA ALA A 66 -0.08 25.19 8.17
C ALA A 66 0.03 24.24 6.95
N GLY A 67 -0.44 22.99 7.10
CA GLY A 67 -0.39 21.97 6.06
C GLY A 67 -1.18 22.33 4.80
N ARG A 68 -2.29 23.08 4.93
CA ARG A 68 -3.05 23.63 3.80
C ARG A 68 -2.17 24.48 2.88
N PHE A 69 -1.36 25.36 3.47
CA PHE A 69 -0.48 26.22 2.67
C PHE A 69 0.69 25.43 2.10
N VAL A 70 1.24 24.47 2.86
CA VAL A 70 2.30 23.57 2.39
C VAL A 70 1.87 22.76 1.16
N SER A 71 0.62 22.28 1.07
CA SER A 71 0.15 21.53 -0.11
C SER A 71 0.15 22.34 -1.40
N GLU A 72 0.08 23.66 -1.29
CA GLU A 72 0.07 24.58 -2.44
C GLU A 72 1.46 25.15 -2.76
N MET A 73 2.49 24.83 -1.96
CA MET A 73 3.85 25.27 -2.25
C MET A 73 4.47 24.38 -3.32
N GLU A 74 5.17 24.98 -4.28
CA GLU A 74 5.91 24.22 -5.29
C GLU A 74 6.84 23.23 -4.59
N LYS A 75 6.67 21.94 -4.92
CA LYS A 75 7.64 20.91 -4.55
C LYS A 75 8.93 21.30 -5.26
N ALA A 76 9.89 21.86 -4.53
CA ALA A 76 11.21 22.16 -5.06
C ALA A 76 11.65 20.95 -5.89
N GLN A 77 11.67 21.10 -7.21
CA GLN A 77 12.19 20.10 -8.11
C GLN A 77 13.59 19.79 -7.57
N GLY A 78 13.80 18.53 -7.18
CA GLY A 78 15.15 18.08 -6.85
C GLY A 78 16.01 18.45 -8.05
N ARG A 79 17.09 19.21 -7.82
CA ARG A 79 18.07 19.53 -8.86
C ARG A 79 18.45 18.22 -9.56
N ARG A 80 17.92 18.00 -10.77
CA ARG A 80 18.64 17.29 -11.82
C ARG A 80 19.75 18.26 -12.23
N THR A 81 20.99 17.83 -12.09
CA THR A 81 22.20 18.59 -12.45
C THR A 81 22.50 18.56 -13.96
N ASP A 82 21.48 18.36 -14.80
CA ASP A 82 21.69 17.94 -16.19
C ASP A 82 20.73 18.58 -17.20
N LEU A 83 20.06 19.69 -16.85
CA LEU A 83 19.30 20.49 -17.83
C LEU A 83 19.59 21.99 -17.65
N GLU A 84 20.29 22.58 -18.62
CA GLU A 84 20.36 24.03 -18.80
C GLU A 84 18.95 24.54 -19.16
N LEU A 85 18.31 25.24 -18.23
CA LEU A 85 17.06 25.96 -18.49
C LEU A 85 17.39 27.41 -18.87
N GLY A 86 16.95 27.78 -20.07
CA GLY A 86 17.09 29.11 -20.64
C GLY A 86 16.51 30.21 -19.74
N SER A 87 17.18 31.35 -19.79
CA SER A 87 16.83 32.60 -19.12
C SER A 87 15.39 33.05 -19.40
N ASN A 88 14.60 33.22 -18.34
CA ASN A 88 13.45 34.14 -18.16
C ASN A 88 12.23 33.51 -17.47
N MET A 89 12.41 32.93 -16.28
CA MET A 89 11.32 32.88 -15.29
C MET A 89 11.81 33.47 -13.97
N ILE A 90 11.14 34.52 -13.51
CA ILE A 90 11.29 35.05 -12.15
C ILE A 90 10.57 34.04 -11.23
N PRO A 91 11.24 33.37 -10.29
CA PRO A 91 10.56 32.43 -9.39
C PRO A 91 9.71 33.22 -8.39
N SER A 92 8.39 33.07 -8.44
CA SER A 92 7.46 33.72 -7.50
C SER A 92 7.06 32.80 -6.32
N SER A 93 7.84 31.76 -6.01
CA SER A 93 7.47 30.76 -5.01
C SER A 93 8.53 30.67 -3.91
N SER A 94 8.17 31.10 -2.70
CA SER A 94 8.99 30.86 -1.51
C SER A 94 9.14 29.36 -1.30
N THR A 95 10.36 28.87 -1.18
CA THR A 95 10.62 27.47 -0.83
C THR A 95 10.47 27.28 0.69
N TYR A 96 10.32 26.02 1.14
CA TYR A 96 10.26 25.70 2.58
C TYR A 96 11.46 26.26 3.37
N ARG A 97 12.64 26.31 2.73
CA ARG A 97 13.87 26.84 3.32
C ARG A 97 13.79 28.35 3.53
N ASP A 98 13.19 29.08 2.59
CA ASP A 98 13.05 30.54 2.66
C ASP A 98 12.14 30.96 3.82
N LEU A 99 11.23 30.09 4.23
CA LEU A 99 10.32 30.29 5.36
C LEU A 99 10.82 29.71 6.70
N GLY A 100 12.06 29.19 6.75
CA GLY A 100 12.70 28.77 8.00
C GLY A 100 12.27 27.39 8.55
N PHE A 101 11.64 26.55 7.75
CA PHE A 101 11.24 25.20 8.15
C PHE A 101 11.77 24.11 7.21
N THR A 102 11.85 22.89 7.74
CA THR A 102 12.47 21.76 7.03
C THR A 102 11.46 21.05 6.13
N LYS A 103 11.97 20.25 5.18
CA LYS A 103 11.12 19.32 4.39
C LYS A 103 10.36 18.33 5.29
N LEU A 104 10.94 17.96 6.44
CA LEU A 104 10.29 17.10 7.42
C LEU A 104 9.14 17.80 8.13
N ASP A 105 9.29 19.09 8.47
CA ASP A 105 8.23 19.92 9.05
C ASP A 105 7.06 20.01 8.06
N ALA A 106 7.37 20.39 6.81
CA ALA A 106 6.40 20.46 5.71
C ALA A 106 5.63 19.14 5.55
N ARG A 107 6.36 18.01 5.49
CA ARG A 107 5.77 16.67 5.37
C ARG A 107 4.81 16.36 6.52
N ARG A 108 5.21 16.65 7.76
CA ARG A 108 4.36 16.39 8.93
C ARG A 108 3.10 17.25 8.89
N TRP A 109 3.21 18.54 8.59
CA TRP A 109 2.05 19.44 8.51
C TRP A 109 1.08 19.03 7.40
N TYR A 110 1.59 18.65 6.23
CA TYR A 110 0.78 18.09 5.14
C TYR A 110 -0.01 16.86 5.61
N LEU A 111 0.64 15.92 6.29
CA LEU A 111 -0.03 14.71 6.81
C LEU A 111 -1.12 15.06 7.82
N HIS A 112 -0.95 16.09 8.65
CA HIS A 112 -2.02 16.57 9.53
C HIS A 112 -3.18 17.15 8.71
N TYR A 113 -2.90 17.98 7.71
CA TYR A 113 -3.90 18.67 6.90
C TYR A 113 -4.83 17.71 6.18
N ILE A 114 -4.30 16.65 5.57
CA ILE A 114 -5.10 15.73 4.76
C ILE A 114 -6.04 14.85 5.58
N ILE A 115 -5.86 14.72 6.91
CA ILE A 115 -6.75 13.90 7.75
C ILE A 115 -8.20 14.42 7.57
N PRO A 116 -9.17 13.58 7.19
CA PRO A 116 -10.55 14.00 7.04
C PRO A 116 -11.09 14.56 8.35
N GLU A 117 -11.93 15.60 8.26
CA GLU A 117 -12.46 16.26 9.46
C GLU A 117 -13.24 15.29 10.36
N LYS A 118 -13.93 14.32 9.75
CA LYS A 118 -14.62 13.23 10.46
C LYS A 118 -13.66 12.40 11.31
N ASP A 119 -12.51 12.00 10.75
CA ASP A 119 -11.55 11.13 11.43
C ASP A 119 -10.77 11.88 12.50
N PHE A 120 -10.46 13.16 12.24
CA PHE A 120 -9.86 14.04 13.25
C PHE A 120 -10.79 14.21 14.46
N LYS A 121 -12.08 14.50 14.23
CA LYS A 121 -13.09 14.61 15.30
C LYS A 121 -13.26 13.30 16.06
N ALA A 122 -13.38 12.18 15.36
CA ALA A 122 -13.51 10.87 16.00
C ALA A 122 -12.29 10.53 16.88
N TYR A 123 -11.07 10.77 16.38
CA TYR A 123 -9.86 10.56 17.18
C TYR A 123 -9.79 11.52 18.38
N ARG A 124 -10.14 12.79 18.17
CA ARG A 124 -10.21 13.79 19.23
C ARG A 124 -11.16 13.39 20.35
N ASP A 125 -12.39 13.06 20.01
CA ASP A 125 -13.44 12.73 20.98
C ASP A 125 -13.08 11.47 21.76
N LYS A 126 -12.55 10.45 21.08
CA LYS A 126 -11.99 9.25 21.73
C LYS A 126 -10.91 9.59 22.75
N ARG A 127 -9.96 10.47 22.41
CA ARG A 127 -8.86 10.85 23.31
C ARG A 127 -9.34 11.67 24.51
N LEU A 128 -10.37 12.48 24.30
CA LEU A 128 -11.04 13.22 25.36
C LEU A 128 -11.71 12.28 26.37
N GLU A 129 -12.44 11.26 25.88
CA GLU A 129 -13.04 10.21 26.72
C GLU A 129 -11.99 9.40 27.50
N GLU A 130 -10.84 9.11 26.87
CA GLU A 130 -9.71 8.45 27.52
C GLU A 130 -8.95 9.34 28.52
N LEU A 131 -9.29 10.63 28.63
CA LEU A 131 -8.56 11.65 29.40
C LEU A 131 -7.07 11.71 29.02
N LYS A 132 -6.77 11.57 27.73
CA LYS A 132 -5.39 11.57 27.22
C LYS A 132 -5.20 12.64 26.15
N PRO A 133 -4.02 13.29 26.07
CA PRO A 133 -3.73 14.24 25.01
C PRO A 133 -3.67 13.55 23.64
N LEU A 134 -3.91 14.30 22.57
CA LEU A 134 -3.67 13.81 21.20
C LEU A 134 -2.21 13.42 21.03
N ALA A 135 -1.96 12.21 20.57
CA ALA A 135 -0.61 11.75 20.30
C ALA A 135 -0.21 12.16 18.87
N GLN A 136 0.95 12.79 18.76
CA GLN A 136 1.51 13.20 17.46
C GLN A 136 1.79 11.99 16.56
N HIS A 137 2.21 10.87 17.13
CA HIS A 137 2.43 9.63 16.40
C HIS A 137 1.14 9.13 15.73
N ASP A 138 0.05 9.02 16.48
CA ASP A 138 -1.23 8.51 15.98
C ASP A 138 -1.79 9.39 14.86
N LEU A 139 -1.75 10.71 15.01
CA LEU A 139 -2.18 11.65 13.97
C LEU A 139 -1.36 11.49 12.68
N LEU A 140 -0.05 11.25 12.79
CA LEU A 140 0.79 10.98 11.62
C LEU A 140 0.43 9.64 10.96
N GLU A 141 0.07 8.61 11.71
CA GLU A 141 -0.40 7.33 11.15
C GLU A 141 -1.75 7.47 10.45
N ILE A 142 -2.71 8.20 11.04
CA ILE A 142 -3.99 8.52 10.40
C ILE A 142 -3.76 9.29 9.09
N GLY A 143 -2.87 10.30 9.11
CA GLY A 143 -2.50 11.06 7.92
C GLY A 143 -1.84 10.18 6.84
N LYS A 144 -0.92 9.28 7.21
CA LYS A 144 -0.30 8.34 6.26
C LYS A 144 -1.32 7.38 5.65
N LYS A 145 -2.25 6.87 6.47
CA LYS A 145 -3.36 6.03 6.00
C LYS A 145 -4.25 6.79 5.02
N THR A 146 -4.59 8.05 5.32
CA THR A 146 -5.38 8.89 4.42
C THR A 146 -4.66 9.11 3.08
N GLU A 147 -3.36 9.46 3.11
CA GLU A 147 -2.60 9.67 1.87
C GLU A 147 -2.58 8.40 1.00
N ARG A 148 -2.44 7.24 1.64
CA ARG A 148 -2.50 5.94 0.99
C ARG A 148 -3.85 5.72 0.30
N GLU A 149 -4.95 5.97 0.98
CA GLU A 149 -6.31 5.87 0.43
C GLU A 149 -6.56 6.89 -0.71
N MET A 150 -6.01 8.10 -0.62
CA MET A 150 -6.10 9.10 -1.70
C MET A 150 -5.35 8.61 -2.95
N LYS A 151 -4.11 8.12 -2.79
CA LYS A 151 -3.34 7.54 -3.91
C LYS A 151 -4.04 6.33 -4.52
N GLN A 152 -4.71 5.55 -3.67
CA GLN A 152 -5.49 4.41 -4.12
C GLN A 152 -6.65 4.84 -5.01
N ARG A 153 -7.45 5.80 -4.53
CA ARG A 153 -8.58 6.35 -5.28
C ARG A 153 -8.13 6.99 -6.60
N ASP A 154 -7.04 7.75 -6.58
CA ASP A 154 -6.46 8.34 -7.79
C ASP A 154 -6.03 7.27 -8.80
N ALA A 155 -5.55 6.11 -8.33
CA ALA A 155 -5.21 4.98 -9.18
C ALA A 155 -6.46 4.26 -9.71
N ASP A 156 -7.51 4.17 -8.90
CA ASP A 156 -8.79 3.56 -9.27
C ASP A 156 -9.55 4.39 -10.30
N GLU A 157 -9.56 5.73 -10.15
CA GLU A 157 -10.15 6.67 -11.12
C GLU A 157 -9.43 6.64 -12.48
N ARG A 158 -8.13 6.29 -12.49
CA ARG A 158 -7.35 6.11 -13.72
C ARG A 158 -7.57 4.77 -14.39
N ASN A 159 -8.26 3.83 -13.74
CA ASN A 159 -8.47 2.50 -14.27
C ASN A 159 -9.85 2.43 -14.95
N PRO A 160 -9.93 2.47 -16.29
CA PRO A 160 -11.20 2.36 -16.98
C PRO A 160 -11.89 1.04 -16.63
N VAL A 161 -13.22 1.04 -16.63
CA VAL A 161 -14.00 -0.18 -16.69
C VAL A 161 -13.59 -0.88 -17.99
N LEU A 162 -12.87 -1.99 -17.91
CA LEU A 162 -12.53 -2.77 -19.08
C LEU A 162 -13.78 -3.54 -19.53
N ASP A 163 -14.20 -3.30 -20.77
CA ASP A 163 -15.30 -4.02 -21.42
C ASP A 163 -15.00 -5.52 -21.58
N GLU A 164 -13.71 -5.89 -21.64
CA GLU A 164 -13.23 -7.28 -21.68
C GLU A 164 -12.30 -7.56 -20.48
N ARG A 165 -12.72 -8.45 -19.57
CA ARG A 165 -11.92 -8.85 -18.39
C ARG A 165 -10.84 -9.90 -18.72
N ILE A 166 -10.92 -10.52 -19.89
CA ILE A 166 -9.95 -11.51 -20.37
C ILE A 166 -9.35 -11.00 -21.68
N LEU A 167 -8.06 -10.71 -21.66
CA LEU A 167 -7.30 -10.27 -22.83
C LEU A 167 -6.61 -11.48 -23.46
N VAL A 168 -6.84 -11.69 -24.77
CA VAL A 168 -6.25 -12.84 -25.49
C VAL A 168 -4.97 -12.43 -26.20
N GLY A 169 -3.84 -12.96 -25.74
CA GLY A 169 -2.51 -12.71 -26.29
C GLY A 169 -1.40 -12.78 -25.24
N ARG A 170 -0.21 -12.29 -25.60
CA ARG A 170 0.94 -12.26 -24.70
C ARG A 170 0.86 -11.04 -23.77
N PHE A 171 1.12 -11.22 -22.48
CA PHE A 171 1.13 -10.10 -21.53
C PHE A 171 2.20 -9.05 -21.88
N GLN A 172 3.30 -9.44 -22.53
CA GLN A 172 4.32 -8.52 -23.03
C GLN A 172 3.76 -7.51 -24.02
N ASP A 173 2.82 -7.93 -24.86
CA ASP A 173 2.24 -7.11 -25.93
C ASP A 173 1.01 -6.32 -25.43
N LEU A 174 0.30 -6.89 -24.45
CA LEU A 174 -0.97 -6.37 -23.96
C LEU A 174 -0.83 -5.45 -22.73
N GLY A 175 0.38 -5.29 -22.20
CA GLY A 175 0.62 -4.50 -21.00
C GLY A 175 0.12 -3.04 -21.10
N SER A 176 0.14 -2.44 -22.29
CA SER A 176 -0.36 -1.07 -22.49
C SER A 176 -1.87 -0.90 -22.25
N GLN A 177 -2.64 -2.00 -22.23
CA GLN A 177 -4.07 -1.97 -21.93
C GLN A 177 -4.34 -1.89 -20.42
N ILE A 178 -3.32 -2.09 -19.58
CA ILE A 178 -3.39 -2.00 -18.13
C ILE A 178 -2.56 -0.79 -17.69
N ALA A 179 -3.20 0.15 -16.99
CA ALA A 179 -2.54 1.36 -16.53
C ALA A 179 -1.39 1.05 -15.55
N ASP A 180 -0.26 1.73 -15.70
CA ASP A 180 0.87 1.61 -14.77
C ASP A 180 0.49 2.12 -13.38
N GLY A 181 1.02 1.46 -12.34
CA GLY A 181 0.76 1.86 -10.96
C GLY A 181 -0.70 1.71 -10.50
N SER A 182 -1.50 0.90 -11.19
CA SER A 182 -2.94 0.74 -10.93
C SER A 182 -3.33 -0.61 -10.31
N VAL A 183 -2.43 -1.59 -10.33
CA VAL A 183 -2.70 -2.96 -9.88
C VAL A 183 -2.31 -3.12 -8.43
N HIS A 184 -3.18 -3.76 -7.64
CA HIS A 184 -2.94 -3.98 -6.21
C HIS A 184 -2.27 -5.31 -5.94
N LEU A 185 -2.74 -6.34 -6.65
CA LEU A 185 -2.27 -7.71 -6.53
C LEU A 185 -2.08 -8.29 -7.92
N ILE A 186 -0.88 -8.79 -8.21
CA ILE A 186 -0.67 -9.72 -9.30
C ILE A 186 -0.57 -11.11 -8.66
N LEU A 187 -1.42 -12.05 -9.07
CA LEU A 187 -1.39 -13.43 -8.61
C LEU A 187 -1.44 -14.33 -9.84
N THR A 188 -0.45 -15.19 -10.01
CA THR A 188 -0.29 -15.95 -11.26
C THR A 188 0.47 -17.25 -11.08
N ASP A 189 0.15 -18.25 -11.91
CA ASP A 189 0.85 -19.53 -12.02
C ASP A 189 1.43 -19.66 -13.44
N PRO A 190 2.67 -19.18 -13.66
CA PRO A 190 3.28 -19.22 -14.98
C PRO A 190 3.61 -20.66 -15.41
N PRO A 191 3.76 -20.92 -16.73
CA PRO A 191 4.13 -22.23 -17.24
C PRO A 191 5.40 -22.83 -16.60
N TYR A 192 5.36 -24.13 -16.31
CA TYR A 192 6.47 -24.84 -15.64
C TYR A 192 7.73 -24.99 -16.52
N GLU A 193 7.61 -24.78 -17.83
CA GLU A 193 8.75 -24.78 -18.74
C GLU A 193 9.63 -23.54 -18.59
N TRP A 194 9.13 -22.46 -17.98
CA TRP A 194 9.86 -21.20 -17.81
C TRP A 194 10.91 -21.34 -16.70
N LYS A 195 12.06 -21.92 -17.04
CA LYS A 195 13.19 -22.14 -16.12
C LYS A 195 14.32 -21.18 -16.40
N GLU A 196 14.77 -21.16 -17.65
CA GLU A 196 15.88 -20.34 -18.12
C GLU A 196 15.38 -19.58 -19.35
N GLY A 197 15.09 -18.29 -19.19
CA GLY A 197 14.48 -17.50 -20.26
C GLY A 197 14.13 -16.08 -19.84
N MET A 198 13.77 -15.26 -20.83
CA MET A 198 13.39 -13.87 -20.62
C MET A 198 11.98 -13.76 -20.03
N GLU A 199 11.17 -14.81 -20.06
CA GLU A 199 9.77 -14.79 -19.65
C GLU A 199 9.58 -14.45 -18.16
N LEU A 200 10.45 -14.95 -17.28
CA LEU A 200 10.41 -14.59 -15.85
C LEU A 200 10.87 -13.14 -15.62
N ASP A 201 11.79 -12.63 -16.45
CA ASP A 201 12.27 -11.25 -16.40
C ASP A 201 11.17 -10.29 -16.90
N ASP A 202 10.56 -10.61 -18.05
CA ASP A 202 9.39 -9.93 -18.62
C ASP A 202 8.23 -9.88 -17.61
N LEU A 203 7.93 -11.00 -16.95
CA LEU A 203 6.86 -11.09 -15.96
C LEU A 203 7.14 -10.17 -14.76
N ALA A 204 8.39 -10.14 -14.28
CA ALA A 204 8.79 -9.26 -13.18
C ALA A 204 8.78 -7.79 -13.59
N GLN A 205 9.23 -7.47 -14.81
CA GLN A 205 9.17 -6.13 -15.35
C GLN A 205 7.71 -5.66 -15.45
N PHE A 206 6.85 -6.45 -16.09
CA PHE A 206 5.40 -6.20 -16.16
C PHE A 206 4.83 -5.95 -14.77
N ALA A 207 5.14 -6.83 -13.81
CA ALA A 207 4.66 -6.65 -12.45
C ALA A 207 5.15 -5.35 -11.80
N SER A 208 6.40 -4.96 -12.03
CA SER A 208 6.95 -3.71 -11.50
C SER A 208 6.32 -2.45 -12.09
N GLU A 209 5.91 -2.48 -13.36
CA GLU A 209 5.25 -1.38 -14.04
C GLU A 209 3.80 -1.25 -13.56
N LYS A 210 3.05 -2.36 -13.57
CA LYS A 210 1.61 -2.36 -13.31
C LYS A 210 1.24 -2.23 -11.84
N LEU A 211 2.06 -2.76 -10.92
CA LEU A 211 1.79 -2.63 -9.50
C LEU A 211 1.83 -1.18 -9.05
N MET A 212 0.90 -0.79 -8.19
CA MET A 212 1.00 0.43 -7.39
C MET A 212 2.09 0.28 -6.31
N VAL A 213 2.63 1.40 -5.82
CA VAL A 213 3.52 1.36 -4.64
C VAL A 213 2.75 0.76 -3.46
N GLY A 214 3.28 -0.28 -2.82
CA GLY A 214 2.54 -1.02 -1.81
C GLY A 214 1.94 -2.34 -2.28
N GLY A 215 1.75 -2.50 -3.60
CA GLY A 215 1.14 -3.66 -4.23
C GLY A 215 2.04 -4.91 -4.20
N ALA A 216 1.41 -6.08 -4.30
CA ALA A 216 2.07 -7.37 -4.17
C ALA A 216 2.05 -8.16 -5.48
N PHE A 217 3.17 -8.82 -5.79
CA PHE A 217 3.31 -9.81 -6.85
C PHE A 217 3.49 -11.18 -6.20
N LEU A 218 2.53 -12.07 -6.43
CA LEU A 218 2.54 -13.46 -5.99
C LEU A 218 2.63 -14.36 -7.20
N CYS A 219 3.62 -15.24 -7.19
CA CYS A 219 3.89 -16.15 -8.29
C CYS A 219 4.06 -17.56 -7.77
N TYR A 220 3.21 -18.49 -8.19
CA TYR A 220 3.44 -19.92 -7.98
C TYR A 220 4.67 -20.31 -8.80
N ILE A 221 5.60 -21.05 -8.19
CA ILE A 221 6.86 -21.42 -8.83
C ILE A 221 7.18 -22.88 -8.50
N GLY A 222 7.65 -23.66 -9.49
CA GLY A 222 8.17 -24.99 -9.24
C GLY A 222 9.50 -24.94 -8.46
N GLN A 223 9.76 -25.94 -7.61
CA GLN A 223 10.99 -26.01 -6.80
C GLN A 223 12.29 -25.85 -7.64
N THR A 224 12.30 -26.35 -8.88
CA THR A 224 13.46 -26.23 -9.78
C THR A 224 13.57 -24.87 -10.47
N GLN A 225 12.47 -24.13 -10.58
CA GLN A 225 12.42 -22.78 -11.17
C GLN A 225 12.83 -21.71 -10.14
N LEU A 226 12.78 -22.04 -8.84
CA LEU A 226 12.97 -21.11 -7.73
C LEU A 226 14.24 -20.23 -7.83
N PRO A 227 15.45 -20.75 -8.14
CA PRO A 227 16.64 -19.91 -8.25
C PRO A 227 16.52 -18.84 -9.35
N TYR A 228 16.02 -19.24 -10.52
CA TYR A 228 15.87 -18.37 -11.67
C TYR A 228 14.79 -17.30 -11.46
N ALA A 229 13.66 -17.69 -10.85
CA ALA A 229 12.61 -16.75 -10.48
C ALA A 229 13.11 -15.72 -9.46
N MET A 230 13.86 -16.14 -8.44
CA MET A 230 14.47 -15.22 -7.47
C MET A 230 15.42 -14.22 -8.15
N ASP A 231 16.28 -14.69 -9.06
CA ASP A 231 17.25 -13.85 -9.76
C ASP A 231 16.60 -12.87 -10.74
N ALA A 232 15.52 -13.27 -11.41
CA ALA A 232 14.75 -12.40 -12.28
C ALA A 232 13.96 -11.35 -11.47
N PHE A 233 13.16 -11.81 -10.50
CA PHE A 233 12.18 -10.96 -9.82
C PHE A 233 12.84 -9.87 -8.97
N ARG A 234 13.98 -10.19 -8.32
CA ARG A 234 14.70 -9.25 -7.46
C ARG A 234 15.33 -8.06 -8.18
N ARG A 235 15.41 -8.10 -9.51
CA ARG A 235 15.92 -6.98 -10.33
C ARG A 235 14.92 -5.82 -10.35
N TYR A 236 13.64 -6.13 -10.29
CA TYR A 236 12.55 -5.16 -10.48
C TYR A 236 11.74 -4.91 -9.21
N LEU A 237 11.62 -5.91 -8.34
CA LEU A 237 10.76 -5.86 -7.16
C LEU A 237 11.54 -6.24 -5.90
N ARG A 238 10.99 -5.80 -4.76
CA ARG A 238 11.55 -6.16 -3.45
C ARG A 238 10.99 -7.50 -3.01
N TYR A 239 11.87 -8.48 -2.79
CA TYR A 239 11.48 -9.74 -2.13
C TYR A 239 10.85 -9.44 -0.77
N TRP A 240 9.68 -10.04 -0.53
CA TRP A 240 8.95 -9.89 0.72
C TRP A 240 8.93 -11.18 1.52
N TRP A 241 8.44 -12.27 0.92
CA TRP A 241 8.31 -13.56 1.62
C TRP A 241 8.18 -14.74 0.64
N THR A 242 8.34 -15.97 1.14
CA THR A 242 8.03 -17.21 0.42
C THR A 242 6.95 -17.96 1.19
N ILE A 243 5.85 -18.29 0.52
CA ILE A 243 4.70 -18.99 1.10
C ILE A 243 4.76 -20.45 0.69
N ALA A 244 4.53 -21.36 1.63
CA ALA A 244 4.45 -22.78 1.37
C ALA A 244 3.03 -23.17 0.95
N CYS A 245 2.85 -23.54 -0.32
CA CYS A 245 1.61 -24.14 -0.83
C CYS A 245 1.70 -25.66 -0.71
N LEU A 246 1.02 -26.23 0.29
CA LEU A 246 1.04 -27.68 0.50
C LEU A 246 0.21 -28.39 -0.56
N HIS A 247 0.74 -29.47 -1.12
CA HIS A 247 -0.04 -30.32 -2.02
C HIS A 247 -1.11 -31.09 -1.22
N SER A 248 -2.34 -31.08 -1.71
CA SER A 248 -3.43 -31.92 -1.20
C SER A 248 -3.36 -33.37 -1.70
N GLY A 249 -2.53 -33.66 -2.71
CA GLY A 249 -2.38 -34.98 -3.34
C GLY A 249 -1.03 -35.67 -3.10
N ALA A 250 -0.83 -36.82 -3.77
CA ALA A 250 0.41 -37.60 -3.66
C ALA A 250 1.63 -36.75 -4.04
N ALA A 251 2.60 -36.68 -3.12
CA ALA A 251 3.79 -35.87 -3.32
C ALA A 251 4.61 -36.36 -4.52
N ASN A 252 4.90 -35.45 -5.46
CA ASN A 252 5.61 -35.77 -6.69
C ASN A 252 7.07 -36.17 -6.40
N LEU A 253 7.46 -37.38 -6.81
CA LEU A 253 8.85 -37.83 -6.76
C LEU A 253 9.62 -37.21 -7.92
N MET A 254 10.44 -36.21 -7.61
CA MET A 254 11.39 -35.60 -8.53
C MET A 254 12.58 -36.55 -8.71
N GLN A 255 12.40 -37.63 -9.48
CA GLN A 255 13.35 -38.76 -9.57
C GLN A 255 14.79 -38.32 -9.85
N ARG A 256 14.99 -37.40 -10.80
CA ARG A 256 16.32 -36.85 -11.13
C ARG A 256 17.05 -36.21 -9.95
N TYR A 257 16.29 -35.70 -8.98
CA TYR A 257 16.80 -34.99 -7.81
C TYR A 257 16.75 -35.84 -6.54
N GLY A 258 16.11 -37.01 -6.57
CA GLY A 258 15.93 -37.85 -5.38
C GLY A 258 15.05 -37.20 -4.30
N VAL A 259 14.20 -36.22 -4.66
CA VAL A 259 13.40 -35.45 -3.70
C VAL A 259 11.91 -35.71 -3.92
N ARG A 260 11.17 -35.92 -2.84
CA ARG A 260 9.71 -35.97 -2.85
C ARG A 260 9.15 -34.59 -2.50
N ALA A 261 8.58 -33.89 -3.48
CA ALA A 261 8.06 -32.54 -3.31
C ALA A 261 6.66 -32.54 -2.69
N THR A 262 6.55 -32.15 -1.43
CA THR A 262 5.29 -32.09 -0.67
C THR A 262 4.62 -30.71 -0.68
N TRP A 263 5.30 -29.70 -1.24
CA TRP A 263 4.81 -28.33 -1.34
C TRP A 263 5.47 -27.59 -2.51
N LYS A 264 4.81 -26.52 -2.96
CA LYS A 264 5.30 -25.56 -3.97
C LYS A 264 5.50 -24.18 -3.34
N PRO A 265 6.60 -23.48 -3.67
CA PRO A 265 6.75 -22.09 -3.26
C PRO A 265 5.81 -21.17 -4.04
N ILE A 266 5.16 -20.26 -3.32
CA ILE A 266 4.58 -19.05 -3.87
C ILE A 266 5.50 -17.91 -3.44
N LEU A 267 6.18 -17.31 -4.41
CA LEU A 267 7.06 -16.18 -4.16
C LEU A 267 6.22 -14.91 -4.02
N MET A 268 6.45 -14.16 -2.93
CA MET A 268 5.86 -12.85 -2.72
C MET A 268 6.92 -11.76 -2.85
N PHE A 269 6.69 -10.86 -3.80
CA PHE A 269 7.43 -9.63 -4.01
C PHE A 269 6.50 -8.42 -3.86
N VAL A 270 7.07 -7.25 -3.57
CA VAL A 270 6.29 -5.99 -3.44
C VAL A 270 6.96 -4.85 -4.19
N LYS A 271 6.15 -3.88 -4.65
CA LYS A 271 6.66 -2.61 -5.17
C LYS A 271 7.02 -1.69 -4.01
N GLU A 272 8.32 -1.59 -3.75
CA GLU A 272 9.00 -0.82 -2.69
C GLU A 272 8.70 -1.29 -1.25
N THR A 273 7.43 -1.32 -0.85
CA THR A 273 6.97 -1.65 0.50
C THR A 273 5.64 -2.39 0.44
N ARG A 274 5.17 -2.96 1.56
CA ARG A 274 3.85 -3.57 1.68
C ARG A 274 2.85 -2.56 2.24
N HIS A 275 1.70 -2.42 1.56
CA HIS A 275 0.71 -1.38 1.89
C HIS A 275 0.06 -1.55 3.28
N ASN A 276 -0.28 -2.78 3.66
CA ASN A 276 -0.95 -3.10 4.92
C ASN A 276 -0.28 -4.30 5.60
N THR A 277 0.48 -4.03 6.66
CA THR A 277 1.14 -5.05 7.49
C THR A 277 0.25 -5.54 8.64
N ASP A 278 -0.87 -4.86 8.91
CA ASP A 278 -1.83 -5.25 9.95
C ASP A 278 -2.72 -6.40 9.47
N ARG A 279 -2.86 -6.55 8.14
CA ARG A 279 -3.40 -7.77 7.51
C ARG A 279 -2.36 -8.90 7.54
N ILE A 280 -2.33 -9.58 8.68
CA ILE A 280 -1.54 -10.79 8.90
C ILE A 280 -2.14 -11.92 8.05
N PHE A 281 -1.26 -12.70 7.42
CA PHE A 281 -1.60 -13.90 6.68
C PHE A 281 -0.60 -15.00 7.09
N LEU A 282 -1.02 -16.24 6.91
CA LEU A 282 -0.21 -17.41 7.17
C LEU A 282 0.71 -17.63 5.96
N ASP A 283 1.97 -17.91 6.24
CA ASP A 283 2.96 -18.28 5.24
C ASP A 283 2.83 -19.74 4.78
N ARG A 284 1.74 -20.40 5.17
CA ARG A 284 1.33 -21.72 4.73
C ARG A 284 -0.10 -21.65 4.22
N VAL A 285 -0.30 -22.09 3.00
CA VAL A 285 -1.62 -22.37 2.42
C VAL A 285 -1.72 -23.86 2.14
N SER A 286 -2.89 -24.44 2.40
CA SER A 286 -3.18 -25.85 2.13
C SER A 286 -4.54 -25.96 1.48
N GLY A 287 -4.63 -26.72 0.40
CA GLY A 287 -5.91 -27.06 -0.22
C GLY A 287 -6.80 -27.89 0.71
N GLY A 288 -7.58 -27.22 1.56
CA GLY A 288 -8.58 -27.80 2.45
C GLY A 288 -8.01 -28.59 3.64
N GLU A 289 -8.52 -28.30 4.84
CA GLU A 289 -8.41 -29.22 5.96
C GLU A 289 -9.26 -30.48 5.69
N GLU A 290 -8.78 -31.61 6.22
CA GLU A 290 -9.35 -32.95 6.15
C GLU A 290 -10.89 -32.97 6.24
N LYS A 291 -11.54 -33.25 5.10
CA LYS A 291 -12.80 -34.00 5.09
C LYS A 291 -12.59 -35.21 4.21
N GLU A 292 -12.95 -36.38 4.74
CA GLU A 292 -13.01 -37.64 4.02
C GLU A 292 -14.00 -37.50 2.86
N ASP A 293 -13.53 -37.14 1.66
CA ASP A 293 -14.38 -37.04 0.48
C ASP A 293 -13.80 -37.87 -0.69
N ASP A 294 -14.74 -38.49 -1.41
CA ASP A 294 -14.59 -39.53 -2.41
C ASP A 294 -13.59 -39.17 -3.55
N PRO A 295 -12.53 -39.96 -3.77
CA PRO A 295 -11.51 -39.71 -4.80
C PRO A 295 -12.00 -39.80 -6.26
N SER A 296 -13.28 -40.08 -6.51
CA SER A 296 -13.86 -40.14 -7.86
C SER A 296 -14.34 -38.78 -8.42
N GLU A 297 -14.40 -37.71 -7.63
CA GLU A 297 -14.81 -36.39 -8.12
C GLU A 297 -13.64 -35.57 -8.68
N LYS A 298 -13.55 -35.50 -10.02
CA LYS A 298 -12.64 -34.59 -10.75
C LYS A 298 -12.82 -33.08 -10.42
N GLY A 299 -13.77 -32.70 -9.57
CA GLY A 299 -14.05 -31.33 -9.12
C GLY A 299 -13.33 -30.88 -7.85
N VAL A 300 -12.63 -31.79 -7.14
CA VAL A 300 -12.01 -31.51 -5.82
C VAL A 300 -10.74 -30.66 -5.94
N GLU A 301 -9.84 -30.98 -6.88
CA GLU A 301 -8.58 -30.26 -7.10
C GLU A 301 -8.81 -28.79 -7.50
N TRP A 302 -9.85 -28.55 -8.30
CA TRP A 302 -10.25 -27.22 -8.75
C TRP A 302 -10.78 -26.34 -7.62
N LYS A 303 -11.57 -26.92 -6.70
CA LYS A 303 -12.08 -26.19 -5.51
C LYS A 303 -10.95 -25.81 -4.56
N GLN A 304 -9.94 -26.66 -4.44
CA GLN A 304 -8.77 -26.42 -3.58
C GLN A 304 -7.91 -25.26 -4.10
N ALA A 305 -7.58 -25.25 -5.38
CA ALA A 305 -6.80 -24.17 -5.99
C ALA A 305 -7.52 -22.81 -5.91
N VAL A 306 -8.86 -22.80 -6.05
CA VAL A 306 -9.68 -21.59 -5.87
C VAL A 306 -9.61 -21.12 -4.41
N GLY A 307 -9.75 -22.01 -3.42
CA GLY A 307 -9.69 -21.63 -2.00
C GLY A 307 -8.34 -21.04 -1.58
N GLU A 308 -7.23 -21.55 -2.13
CA GLU A 308 -5.89 -20.98 -1.93
C GLU A 308 -5.79 -19.57 -2.50
N ALA A 309 -6.24 -19.37 -3.75
CA ALA A 309 -6.25 -18.05 -4.38
C ALA A 309 -7.18 -17.07 -3.64
N GLU A 310 -8.37 -17.52 -3.20
CA GLU A 310 -9.30 -16.73 -2.40
C GLU A 310 -8.65 -16.25 -1.10
N TYR A 311 -7.99 -17.14 -0.36
CA TYR A 311 -7.27 -16.77 0.85
C TYR A 311 -6.24 -15.67 0.59
N LEU A 312 -5.41 -15.84 -0.45
CA LEU A 312 -4.37 -14.87 -0.78
C LEU A 312 -4.97 -13.52 -1.23
N ILE A 313 -5.99 -13.54 -2.09
CA ILE A 313 -6.69 -12.33 -2.56
C ILE A 313 -7.36 -11.62 -1.38
N GLU A 314 -8.05 -12.34 -0.50
CA GLU A 314 -8.73 -11.78 0.66
C GLU A 314 -7.74 -11.01 1.57
N LYS A 315 -6.58 -11.63 1.85
CA LYS A 315 -5.58 -11.03 2.74
C LYS A 315 -4.75 -9.93 2.08
N LEU A 316 -4.48 -10.03 0.77
CA LEU A 316 -3.48 -9.20 0.10
C LEU A 316 -4.06 -8.15 -0.84
N CYS A 317 -5.33 -8.28 -1.24
CA CYS A 317 -6.03 -7.32 -2.08
C CYS A 317 -7.16 -6.63 -1.28
N PRO A 318 -7.29 -5.28 -1.30
CA PRO A 318 -8.43 -4.60 -0.73
C PRO A 318 -9.73 -4.98 -1.47
N GLU A 319 -10.88 -4.67 -0.86
CA GLU A 319 -12.19 -5.11 -1.36
C GLU A 319 -12.53 -4.54 -2.75
N ASP A 320 -12.12 -3.30 -3.01
CA ASP A 320 -12.24 -2.57 -4.29
C ASP A 320 -11.01 -2.72 -5.19
N GLY A 321 -10.04 -3.53 -4.76
CA GLY A 321 -8.76 -3.69 -5.42
C GLY A 321 -8.84 -4.40 -6.76
N LEU A 322 -7.83 -4.15 -7.60
CA LEU A 322 -7.61 -4.82 -8.88
C LEU A 322 -6.60 -5.96 -8.73
N VAL A 323 -7.03 -7.17 -9.09
CA VAL A 323 -6.21 -8.37 -9.23
C VAL A 323 -5.87 -8.57 -10.71
N VAL A 324 -4.61 -8.84 -11.05
CA VAL A 324 -4.21 -9.20 -12.42
C VAL A 324 -3.55 -10.57 -12.44
N ASP A 325 -3.98 -11.41 -13.38
CA ASP A 325 -3.35 -12.69 -13.68
C ASP A 325 -2.81 -12.68 -15.12
N PRO A 326 -1.50 -12.41 -15.32
CA PRO A 326 -0.88 -12.39 -16.66
C PRO A 326 -0.76 -13.78 -17.32
N CYS A 327 -1.03 -14.87 -16.58
CA CYS A 327 -1.05 -16.25 -17.07
C CYS A 327 -2.34 -16.93 -16.59
N LEU A 328 -3.48 -16.41 -17.04
CA LEU A 328 -4.82 -16.76 -16.53
C LEU A 328 -5.11 -18.27 -16.55
N GLY A 329 -4.67 -18.96 -17.60
CA GLY A 329 -4.93 -20.37 -17.81
C GLY A 329 -6.42 -20.69 -17.68
N SER A 330 -6.73 -21.61 -16.77
CA SER A 330 -8.10 -22.04 -16.49
C SER A 330 -8.99 -21.03 -15.74
N GLY A 331 -8.46 -19.88 -15.35
CA GLY A 331 -9.20 -18.81 -14.68
C GLY A 331 -9.37 -18.96 -13.17
N THR A 332 -8.56 -19.77 -12.48
CA THR A 332 -8.68 -19.98 -11.02
C THR A 332 -8.58 -18.67 -10.23
N VAL A 333 -7.61 -17.81 -10.55
CA VAL A 333 -7.45 -16.50 -9.88
C VAL A 333 -8.64 -15.59 -10.17
N ALA A 334 -9.14 -15.58 -11.40
CA ALA A 334 -10.31 -14.80 -11.79
C ALA A 334 -11.59 -15.26 -11.07
N VAL A 335 -11.82 -16.58 -10.96
CA VAL A 335 -12.94 -17.13 -10.17
C VAL A 335 -12.85 -16.69 -8.72
N ALA A 336 -11.68 -16.82 -8.09
CA ALA A 336 -11.46 -16.40 -6.71
C ALA A 336 -11.70 -14.89 -6.51
N ALA A 337 -11.22 -14.06 -7.45
CA ALA A 337 -11.45 -12.62 -7.44
C ALA A 337 -12.94 -12.27 -7.59
N GLU A 338 -13.66 -12.93 -8.51
CA GLU A 338 -15.10 -12.73 -8.71
C GLU A 338 -15.90 -13.12 -7.46
N THR A 339 -15.61 -14.28 -6.83
CA THR A 339 -16.24 -14.71 -5.58
C THR A 339 -16.08 -13.65 -4.49
N LEU A 340 -14.88 -13.09 -4.38
CA LEU A 340 -14.53 -12.07 -3.40
C LEU A 340 -14.92 -10.64 -3.81
N ARG A 341 -15.61 -10.48 -4.95
CA ARG A 341 -16.04 -9.20 -5.52
C ARG A 341 -14.90 -8.20 -5.75
N ARG A 342 -13.70 -8.70 -6.06
CA ARG A 342 -12.57 -7.88 -6.51
C ARG A 342 -12.71 -7.59 -7.99
N ARG A 343 -12.17 -6.45 -8.43
CA ARG A 343 -11.93 -6.23 -9.86
C ARG A 343 -10.81 -7.15 -10.30
N TRP A 344 -10.88 -7.67 -11.51
CA TRP A 344 -9.80 -8.50 -12.04
C TRP A 344 -9.62 -8.38 -13.56
N ILE A 345 -8.40 -8.68 -14.00
CA ILE A 345 -8.03 -8.83 -15.41
C ILE A 345 -7.22 -10.11 -15.55
N GLY A 346 -7.58 -10.94 -16.52
CA GLY A 346 -6.82 -12.12 -16.91
C GLY A 346 -6.19 -11.93 -18.29
N ILE A 347 -4.98 -12.40 -18.49
CA ILE A 347 -4.33 -12.48 -19.80
C ILE A 347 -4.05 -13.94 -20.11
N GLU A 348 -4.48 -14.41 -21.28
CA GLU A 348 -4.24 -15.77 -21.72
C GLU A 348 -3.79 -15.78 -23.19
N VAL A 349 -2.70 -16.48 -23.48
CA VAL A 349 -2.13 -16.50 -24.83
C VAL A 349 -2.93 -17.42 -25.76
N ASP A 350 -3.47 -18.53 -25.24
CA ASP A 350 -4.26 -19.47 -26.01
C ASP A 350 -5.75 -19.10 -25.99
N ARG A 351 -6.30 -18.76 -27.15
CA ARG A 351 -7.71 -18.35 -27.30
C ARG A 351 -8.67 -19.43 -26.78
N SER A 352 -8.40 -20.70 -27.01
CA SER A 352 -9.33 -21.77 -26.63
C SER A 352 -9.41 -21.94 -25.11
N THR A 353 -8.28 -21.75 -24.44
CA THR A 353 -8.13 -21.73 -22.98
C THR A 353 -8.82 -20.50 -22.39
N ALA A 354 -8.62 -19.33 -22.99
CA ALA A 354 -9.29 -18.08 -22.60
C ALA A 354 -10.83 -18.21 -22.66
N GLU A 355 -11.35 -18.80 -23.73
CA GLU A 355 -12.79 -19.05 -23.88
C GLU A 355 -13.32 -20.05 -22.84
N ALA A 356 -12.53 -21.09 -22.51
CA ALA A 356 -12.88 -22.06 -21.48
C ALA A 356 -12.91 -21.42 -20.09
N ALA A 357 -11.92 -20.56 -19.77
CA ALA A 357 -11.89 -19.77 -18.55
C ALA A 357 -13.11 -18.84 -18.47
N ASN A 358 -13.44 -18.13 -19.55
CA ASN A 358 -14.59 -17.22 -19.59
C ASN A 358 -15.91 -17.96 -19.30
N ARG A 359 -16.11 -19.15 -19.90
CA ARG A 359 -17.27 -20.01 -19.62
C ARG A 359 -17.33 -20.49 -18.18
N ARG A 360 -16.17 -20.71 -17.54
CA ARG A 360 -16.09 -21.13 -16.14
C ARG A 360 -16.45 -19.99 -15.19
N ILE A 361 -15.97 -18.78 -15.47
CA ILE A 361 -16.19 -17.59 -14.64
C ILE A 361 -17.63 -17.06 -14.77
N SER A 362 -18.24 -17.24 -15.95
CA SER A 362 -19.62 -16.78 -16.22
C SER A 362 -20.72 -17.72 -15.69
N ARG A 363 -20.37 -18.79 -14.97
CA ARG A 363 -21.32 -19.73 -14.33
C ARG A 363 -21.54 -19.33 -12.89
#